data_AF-A0A2V4N9C8-F1
#
_entry.id   AF-A0A2V4N9C8-F1
#
_cell.length_a   1.000
_cell.length_b   1.000
_cell.length_c   1.000
_cell.angle_alpha   90.00
_cell.angle_beta   90.00
_cell.angle_gamma   90.00
#
_symmetry.space_group_name_H-M   'P 1'
#
loop_
_entity.id
_entity.type
_entity.pdbx_description
1 polymer ?
#
loop_
_entity_poly.entity_id
_entity_poly.type
_entity_poly.pdbx_seq_one_letter_code
_entity_poly.pdbx_strand_id
1 'polypeptide(L)'
;MADATIKVSPQTRDRLAALAAAQGTTIGAQVALLVERQPTAEQIAERVAEGRRLLREHFGMTLTDTELDQGPDLLQRVYDIAAADARARVSPRRSA
;
A
#
# COMPACT_ATOMS: atom_id res chain seq x y z
N MET A 1 -13.40 16.52 10.99
CA MET A 1 -11.95 16.55 10.65
C MET A 1 -11.61 17.99 10.34
N ALA A 2 -10.55 18.54 10.94
CA ALA A 2 -10.16 19.93 10.70
C ALA A 2 -9.31 20.02 9.43
N ASP A 3 -9.70 20.91 8.51
CA ASP A 3 -8.88 21.21 7.35
C ASP A 3 -7.61 21.95 7.77
N ALA A 4 -6.48 21.56 7.19
CA ALA A 4 -5.18 22.19 7.45
C ALA A 4 -4.73 22.99 6.24
N THR A 5 -4.25 24.22 6.47
CA THR A 5 -3.61 25.03 5.43
C THR A 5 -2.09 24.93 5.56
N ILE A 6 -1.42 24.46 4.51
CA ILE A 6 0.05 24.41 4.43
C ILE A 6 0.57 25.47 3.48
N LYS A 7 1.73 26.05 3.80
CA LYS A 7 2.46 26.94 2.89
C LYS A 7 3.42 26.09 2.05
N VAL A 8 3.38 26.28 0.74
CA VAL A 8 4.26 25.61 -0.23
C VAL A 8 4.82 26.63 -1.20
N SER A 9 5.93 26.29 -1.86
CA SER A 9 6.48 27.15 -2.91
C SER A 9 5.53 27.22 -4.12
N PRO A 10 5.54 28.31 -4.90
CA PRO A 10 4.75 28.42 -6.13
C PRO A 10 5.02 27.26 -7.10
N GLN A 11 6.28 26.89 -7.26
CA GLN A 11 6.68 25.77 -8.12
C GLN A 11 6.06 24.44 -7.68
N THR A 12 6.03 24.15 -6.38
CA THR A 12 5.39 22.94 -5.85
C THR A 12 3.88 22.95 -6.08
N ARG A 13 3.22 24.08 -5.82
CA ARG A 13 1.78 24.25 -6.09
C ARG A 13 1.47 23.99 -7.57
N ASP A 14 2.24 24.57 -8.48
CA ASP A 14 1.99 24.47 -9.92
C ASP A 14 2.21 23.04 -10.41
N ARG A 15 3.23 22.34 -9.88
CA ARG A 15 3.45 20.93 -10.15
C ARG A 15 2.31 20.04 -9.63
N LEU A 16 1.82 20.30 -8.42
CA LEU A 16 0.66 19.58 -7.87
C LEU A 16 -0.60 19.83 -8.70
N ALA A 17 -0.82 21.05 -9.18
CA ALA A 17 -1.94 21.38 -10.05
C ALA A 17 -1.87 20.62 -11.38
N ALA A 18 -0.69 20.55 -12.00
CA ALA A 18 -0.48 19.79 -13.23
C ALA A 18 -0.72 18.28 -13.03
N LEU A 19 -0.24 17.70 -11.92
CA LEU A 19 -0.48 16.29 -11.58
C LEU A 19 -1.96 15.99 -11.35
N ALA A 20 -2.63 16.87 -10.60
CA ALA A 20 -4.07 16.75 -10.34
C ALA A 20 -4.88 16.82 -11.64
N ALA A 21 -4.57 17.77 -12.52
CA ALA A 21 -5.24 17.91 -13.82
C ALA A 21 -5.03 16.68 -14.71
N ALA A 22 -3.80 16.14 -14.76
CA ALA A 22 -3.49 14.94 -15.55
C ALA A 22 -4.25 13.69 -15.09
N GLN A 23 -4.59 13.60 -13.80
CA GLN A 23 -5.29 12.47 -13.19
C GLN A 23 -6.79 12.72 -12.99
N GLY A 24 -7.30 13.90 -13.37
CA GLY A 24 -8.70 14.29 -13.15
C GLY A 24 -9.07 14.42 -11.67
N THR A 25 -8.12 14.74 -10.79
CA THR A 25 -8.32 14.88 -9.34
C THR A 25 -8.10 16.32 -8.87
N THR A 26 -8.17 16.55 -7.54
CA THR A 26 -7.82 17.83 -6.92
C THR A 26 -6.40 17.82 -6.33
N ILE A 27 -5.83 19.00 -6.06
CA ILE A 27 -4.54 19.13 -5.36
C ILE A 27 -4.58 18.46 -3.98
N GLY A 28 -5.67 18.65 -3.23
CA GLY A 28 -5.85 18.00 -1.93
C GLY A 28 -5.83 16.48 -2.03
N ALA A 29 -6.48 15.90 -3.05
CA ALA A 29 -6.44 14.46 -3.31
C ALA A 29 -5.03 13.97 -3.69
N GLN A 30 -4.25 14.77 -4.45
CA GLN A 30 -2.85 14.44 -4.75
C GLN A 30 -1.98 14.44 -3.49
N VAL A 31 -2.17 15.40 -2.59
CA VAL A 31 -1.45 15.42 -1.31
C VAL A 31 -1.82 14.21 -0.45
N ALA A 32 -3.09 13.85 -0.36
CA ALA A 32 -3.53 12.65 0.35
C ALA A 32 -2.87 11.38 -0.21
N LEU A 33 -2.87 11.23 -1.54
CA LEU A 33 -2.23 10.10 -2.23
C LEU A 33 -0.72 10.03 -1.96
N LEU A 34 -0.04 11.18 -1.91
CA LEU A 34 1.39 11.25 -1.60
C LEU A 34 1.70 10.79 -0.17
N VAL A 35 0.82 11.12 0.78
CA VAL A 35 0.93 10.68 2.18
C VAL A 35 0.66 9.18 2.29
N GLU A 36 -0.38 8.67 1.61
CA GLU A 36 -0.68 7.24 1.60
C GLU A 36 0.46 6.37 1.05
N ARG A 37 1.21 6.90 0.08
CA ARG A 37 2.37 6.23 -0.54
C ARG A 37 3.63 6.27 0.31
N GLN A 38 3.70 7.15 1.31
CA GLN A 38 4.87 7.34 2.17
C GLN A 38 4.48 7.15 3.64
N PRO A 39 4.09 5.92 4.02
CA PRO A 39 3.76 5.62 5.42
C PRO A 39 5.00 5.80 6.31
N THR A 40 4.77 6.23 7.55
CA THR A 40 5.83 6.29 8.57
C THR A 40 6.27 4.88 8.97
N ALA A 41 7.45 4.76 9.59
CA ALA A 41 7.94 3.47 10.07
C ALA A 41 6.96 2.79 11.06
N GLU A 42 6.30 3.58 11.91
CA GLU A 42 5.27 3.10 12.85
C GLU A 42 4.05 2.56 12.11
N GLN A 43 3.55 3.29 11.10
CA GLN A 43 2.42 2.83 10.28
C GLN A 43 2.77 1.57 9.47
N ILE A 44 4.02 1.44 9.02
CA ILE A 44 4.49 0.21 8.38
C ILE A 44 4.46 -0.94 9.39
N ALA A 45 4.98 -0.74 10.61
CA ALA A 45 4.99 -1.75 11.65
C ALA A 45 3.57 -2.19 12.04
N GLU A 46 2.63 -1.25 12.16
CA GLU A 46 1.22 -1.52 12.43
C GLU A 46 0.59 -2.34 11.31
N ARG A 47 0.81 -1.97 10.04
CA ARG A 47 0.33 -2.74 8.89
C ARG A 47 0.91 -4.15 8.84
N VAL A 48 2.19 -4.31 9.20
CA VAL A 48 2.83 -5.63 9.30
C VAL A 48 2.18 -6.46 10.41
N ALA A 49 1.98 -5.89 11.60
CA ALA A 49 1.34 -6.57 12.72
C ALA A 49 -0.09 -7.01 12.37
N GLU A 50 -0.88 -6.13 11.74
CA GLU A 50 -2.24 -6.45 11.30
C GLU A 50 -2.25 -7.52 10.21
N GLY A 51 -1.35 -7.41 9.23
CA GLY A 51 -1.18 -8.44 8.20
C GLY A 51 -0.85 -9.81 8.79
N ARG A 52 0.06 -9.86 9.77
CA ARG A 52 0.39 -11.11 10.49
C ARG A 52 -0.81 -11.66 11.25
N ARG A 53 -1.61 -10.80 11.89
CA ARG A 53 -2.84 -11.20 12.59
C ARG A 53 -3.84 -11.85 11.61
N LEU A 54 -4.13 -11.17 10.49
CA LEU A 54 -5.05 -11.67 9.46
C LEU A 54 -4.57 -12.98 8.83
N LEU A 55 -3.26 -13.13 8.59
CA LEU A 55 -2.68 -14.37 8.08
C LEU A 55 -2.86 -15.56 9.04
N ARG A 56 -2.73 -15.32 10.36
CA ARG A 56 -2.99 -16.35 11.37
C ARG A 56 -4.48 -16.67 11.47
N GLU A 57 -5.33 -15.65 11.53
CA GLU A 57 -6.79 -15.78 11.71
C GLU A 57 -7.48 -16.43 10.51
N HIS A 58 -7.11 -16.03 9.29
CA HIS A 58 -7.85 -16.42 8.08
C HIS A 58 -7.13 -17.45 7.21
N PHE A 59 -5.80 -17.54 7.30
CA PHE A 59 -5.00 -18.38 6.41
C PHE A 59 -4.24 -19.48 7.15
N GLY A 60 -4.43 -19.62 8.47
CA GLY A 60 -3.84 -20.71 9.26
C GLY A 60 -2.32 -20.65 9.34
N MET A 61 -1.73 -19.45 9.23
CA MET A 61 -0.28 -19.27 9.28
C MET A 61 0.27 -19.69 10.65
N THR A 62 1.18 -20.67 10.66
CA THR A 62 1.79 -21.23 11.89
C THR A 62 3.15 -20.62 12.23
N LEU A 63 3.72 -19.82 11.32
CA LEU A 63 5.02 -19.19 11.51
C LEU A 63 4.96 -18.13 12.61
N THR A 64 6.00 -18.13 13.45
CA THR A 64 6.23 -17.12 14.49
C THR A 64 6.78 -15.82 13.89
N ASP A 65 6.68 -14.74 14.66
CA ASP A 65 7.22 -13.43 14.25
C ASP A 65 8.73 -13.49 14.01
N THR A 66 9.46 -14.24 14.84
CA THR A 66 10.90 -14.44 14.70
C THR A 66 11.27 -15.19 13.42
N GLU A 67 10.51 -16.20 13.04
CA GLU A 67 10.73 -16.92 11.77
C GLU A 67 10.40 -16.04 10.55
N LEU A 68 9.43 -15.13 10.69
CA LEU A 68 9.11 -14.13 9.69
C LEU A 68 10.23 -13.08 9.53
N ASP A 69 10.83 -12.67 10.64
CA ASP A 69 11.90 -11.66 10.67
C ASP A 69 13.27 -12.22 10.26
N GLN A 70 13.48 -13.53 10.40
CA GLN A 70 14.73 -14.22 10.06
C GLN A 70 14.81 -14.71 8.61
N GLY A 71 13.69 -14.73 7.88
CA GLY A 71 13.68 -15.16 6.48
C GLY A 71 14.06 -14.02 5.52
N PRO A 72 15.25 -14.02 4.89
CA PRO A 72 15.49 -13.13 3.77
C PRO A 72 14.43 -13.42 2.69
N ASP A 73 13.72 -12.37 2.28
CA ASP A 73 12.68 -12.38 1.25
C ASP A 73 11.40 -13.18 1.55
N LEU A 74 11.09 -13.55 2.80
CA LEU A 74 9.84 -14.28 3.08
C LEU A 74 8.60 -13.43 2.75
N LEU A 75 8.60 -12.15 3.16
CA LEU A 75 7.55 -11.20 2.80
C LEU A 75 7.47 -11.00 1.27
N GLN A 76 8.61 -10.92 0.59
CA GLN A 76 8.65 -10.79 -0.86
C GLN A 76 8.02 -12.01 -1.56
N ARG A 77 8.34 -13.22 -1.10
CA ARG A 77 7.72 -14.46 -1.61
C ARG A 77 6.21 -14.52 -1.33
N VAL A 78 5.76 -14.06 -0.17
CA VAL A 78 4.33 -13.96 0.14
C VAL A 78 3.62 -12.99 -0.80
N TYR A 79 4.23 -11.82 -1.08
CA TYR A 79 3.69 -10.87 -2.06
C TYR A 79 3.65 -11.45 -3.47
N ASP A 80 4.68 -12.19 -3.90
CA ASP A 80 4.71 -12.81 -5.21
C ASP A 80 3.59 -13.85 -5.37
N ILE A 81 3.33 -14.65 -4.32
CA ILE A 81 2.23 -15.63 -4.29
C ILE A 81 0.87 -14.93 -4.31
N ALA A 82 0.65 -13.90 -3.49
CA ALA A 82 -0.60 -13.15 -3.46
C ALA A 82 -0.87 -12.43 -4.80
N ALA A 83 0.16 -11.86 -5.42
CA ALA A 83 0.06 -11.25 -6.73
C ALA A 83 -0.26 -12.27 -7.83
N ALA A 84 0.28 -13.49 -7.73
CA ALA A 84 -0.07 -14.59 -8.63
C ALA A 84 -1.54 -15.04 -8.47
N ASP A 85 -2.03 -15.17 -7.23
CA ASP A 85 -3.43 -15.53 -6.96
C ASP A 85 -4.41 -14.46 -7.47
N ALA A 86 -4.11 -13.18 -7.23
CA ALA A 86 -4.90 -12.06 -7.74
C ALA A 86 -4.96 -12.07 -9.29
N ARG A 87 -3.84 -12.32 -9.98
CA ARG A 87 -3.80 -12.44 -11.45
C ARG A 87 -4.61 -13.63 -11.96
N ALA A 88 -4.58 -14.76 -11.24
CA ALA A 88 -5.35 -15.95 -11.58
C ALA A 88 -6.86 -15.70 -11.43
N ARG A 89 -7.28 -14.93 -10.43
CA ARG A 89 -8.69 -14.53 -10.22
C ARG A 89 -9.20 -13.52 -11.25
N VAL A 90 -8.32 -12.66 -11.77
CA VAL A 90 -8.66 -11.61 -12.75
C VAL A 90 -8.64 -12.13 -14.20
N SER A 91 -7.97 -13.26 -14.47
CA SER A 91 -7.95 -13.86 -15.82
C SER A 91 -9.20 -14.72 -16.05
N PRO A 92 -10.13 -14.36 -16.97
CA PRO A 92 -11.28 -15.20 -17.24
C PRO A 92 -10.81 -16.52 -17.86
N ARG A 93 -11.29 -17.66 -17.31
CA ARG A 93 -11.14 -18.97 -17.94
C ARG A 93 -11.62 -18.86 -19.39
N ARG A 94 -10.69 -18.87 -20.35
CA ARG A 94 -11.02 -19.16 -21.75
C ARG A 94 -11.48 -20.61 -21.79
N SER A 95 -12.79 -20.80 -21.80
CA SER A 95 -13.46 -22.06 -22.09
C SER A 95 -13.02 -22.56 -23.46
N ALA A 96 -12.47 -23.77 -23.48
CA ALA A 96 -12.36 -24.60 -24.67
C ALA A 96 -13.61 -25.48 -24.75
#